data_AF-A0A831SI27-F1
#
_entry.id   AF-A0A831SI27-F1
#
_cell.length_a   1.000
_cell.length_b   1.000
_cell.length_c   1.000
_cell.angle_alpha   90.00
_cell.angle_beta   90.00
_cell.angle_gamma   90.00
#
_symmetry.space_group_name_H-M   'P 1'
#
loop_
_entity.id
_entity.type
_entity.pdbx_description
1 polymer ?
#
loop_
_entity_poly.entity_id
_entity_poly.type
_entity_poly.pdbx_seq_one_letter_code
_entity_poly.pdbx_strand_id
1 'polypeptide(L)'
;MKMKKIIFGIAFILFFSFMVISALNMRPFGEPAFSEMDDYFIENVQVETGANNVVTSIVFDYRGFDTLGEATVLFTAVVGIVALFRRVSR
;
A
#
# COMPACT_ATOMS: atom_id res chain seq x y z
N MET A 1 -1.96 -22.65 27.32
CA MET A 1 -1.32 -22.62 25.98
C MET A 1 -2.18 -23.23 24.87
N LYS A 2 -2.78 -24.43 25.06
CA LYS A 2 -3.65 -25.06 24.04
C LYS A 2 -4.85 -24.18 23.63
N MET A 3 -5.54 -23.56 24.59
CA MET A 3 -6.69 -22.67 24.33
C MET A 3 -6.33 -21.45 23.48
N LYS A 4 -5.19 -20.80 23.73
CA LYS A 4 -4.71 -19.67 22.91
C LYS A 4 -4.41 -20.07 21.46
N LYS A 5 -3.82 -21.26 21.26
CA LYS A 5 -3.57 -21.83 19.92
C LYS A 5 -4.87 -22.15 19.18
N ILE A 6 -5.88 -22.66 19.88
CA ILE A 6 -7.20 -22.94 19.31
C ILE A 6 -7.90 -21.63 18.91
N ILE A 7 -7.91 -20.62 19.79
CA ILE A 7 -8.48 -19.29 19.48
C ILE A 7 -7.78 -18.68 18.26
N PHE A 8 -6.44 -18.73 18.21
CA PHE A 8 -5.68 -18.24 17.07
C PHE A 8 -6.00 -19.03 15.79
N GLY A 9 -6.10 -20.35 15.87
CA GLY A 9 -6.48 -21.20 14.74
C GLY A 9 -7.86 -20.86 14.19
N ILE A 10 -8.85 -20.65 15.08
CA ILE A 10 -10.20 -20.23 14.69
C ILE A 10 -10.16 -18.85 14.03
N ALA A 11 -9.46 -17.87 14.63
CA ALA A 11 -9.32 -16.53 14.06
C ALA A 11 -8.65 -16.54 12.68
N PHE A 12 -7.61 -17.36 12.51
CA PHE A 12 -6.94 -17.56 11.23
C PHE A 12 -7.87 -18.16 10.19
N ILE A 13 -8.61 -19.22 10.53
CA ILE A 13 -9.58 -19.84 9.61
C ILE A 13 -10.67 -18.85 9.21
N LEU A 14 -11.19 -18.07 10.16
CA LEU A 14 -12.20 -17.04 9.86
C LEU A 14 -11.66 -15.98 8.91
N PHE A 15 -10.47 -15.44 9.19
CA PHE A 15 -9.82 -14.44 8.33
C PHE A 15 -9.51 -15.00 6.94
N PHE A 16 -8.98 -16.21 6.87
CA PHE A 16 -8.65 -16.87 5.60
C PHE A 16 -9.90 -17.16 4.78
N SER A 17 -10.94 -17.72 5.39
CA SER A 17 -12.23 -17.95 4.72
C SER A 17 -12.86 -16.65 4.22
N PHE A 18 -12.77 -15.57 5.01
CA PHE A 18 -13.21 -14.24 4.57
C PHE A 18 -12.44 -13.77 3.33
N MET A 19 -11.10 -13.89 3.32
CA MET A 19 -10.28 -13.55 2.15
C MET A 19 -10.64 -14.39 0.92
N VAL A 20 -10.85 -15.70 1.08
CA VAL A 20 -11.24 -16.58 -0.02
C VAL A 20 -12.62 -16.21 -0.57
N ILE A 21 -13.61 -15.98 0.31
CA ILE A 21 -14.96 -15.55 -0.11
C ILE A 21 -14.87 -14.20 -0.83
N SER A 22 -14.09 -13.24 -0.34
CA SER A 22 -13.87 -11.96 -1.03
C SER A 22 -13.24 -12.16 -2.41
N ALA A 23 -12.24 -13.03 -2.54
CA ALA A 23 -11.60 -13.34 -3.81
C ALA A 23 -12.57 -13.99 -4.82
N LEU A 24 -13.43 -14.91 -4.36
CA LEU A 24 -14.45 -15.55 -5.19
C LEU A 24 -15.56 -14.57 -5.63
N ASN A 25 -15.78 -13.51 -4.86
CA ASN A 25 -16.72 -12.43 -5.17
C ASN A 25 -16.07 -11.24 -5.89
N MET A 26 -14.81 -11.38 -6.35
CA MET A 26 -14.18 -10.34 -7.15
C MET A 26 -14.90 -10.20 -8.50
N ARG A 27 -14.94 -8.96 -9.00
CA ARG A 27 -15.54 -8.63 -10.30
C ARG A 27 -14.75 -9.30 -11.43
N PRO A 28 -15.37 -9.51 -12.60
CA PRO A 28 -14.65 -9.89 -13.81
C PRO A 28 -13.52 -8.91 -14.11
N PHE A 29 -12.43 -9.44 -14.68
CA PHE A 29 -11.31 -8.63 -15.10
C PHE A 29 -11.75 -7.65 -16.20
N GLY A 30 -11.35 -6.37 -16.05
CA GLY A 30 -11.64 -5.32 -17.04
C GLY A 30 -12.96 -4.58 -16.85
N GLU A 31 -13.70 -4.81 -15.76
CA GLU A 31 -14.95 -4.10 -15.46
C GLU A 31 -14.83 -3.22 -14.19
N PRO A 32 -14.16 -2.05 -14.29
CA PRO A 32 -14.06 -1.12 -13.16
C PRO A 32 -15.45 -0.59 -12.78
N ALA A 33 -15.72 -0.54 -11.47
CA ALA A 33 -16.99 -0.07 -10.92
C ALA A 33 -17.19 1.45 -11.07
N PHE A 34 -16.08 2.17 -10.94
CA PHE A 34 -16.00 3.62 -10.88
C PHE A 34 -14.69 3.99 -11.59
N SER A 35 -14.76 4.34 -12.88
CA SER A 35 -13.59 4.68 -13.69
C SER A 35 -13.33 6.18 -13.76
N GLU A 36 -14.23 7.04 -13.27
CA GLU A 36 -14.16 8.50 -13.45
C GLU A 36 -12.79 9.10 -13.04
N MET A 37 -12.21 8.60 -11.95
CA MET A 37 -10.88 9.02 -11.48
C MET A 37 -9.77 8.54 -12.42
N ASP A 38 -9.85 7.28 -12.86
CA ASP A 38 -8.86 6.67 -13.76
C ASP A 38 -8.88 7.38 -15.13
N ASP A 39 -10.07 7.62 -15.65
CA ASP A 39 -10.34 8.33 -16.91
C ASP A 39 -9.79 9.76 -16.83
N TYR A 40 -10.05 10.48 -15.73
CA TYR A 40 -9.49 11.82 -15.50
C TYR A 40 -7.96 11.83 -15.56
N PHE A 41 -7.30 10.89 -14.88
CA PHE A 41 -5.84 10.83 -14.89
C PHE A 41 -5.29 10.50 -16.28
N ILE A 42 -5.91 9.55 -16.99
CA ILE A 42 -5.48 9.18 -18.34
C ILE A 42 -5.58 10.38 -19.29
N GLU A 43 -6.64 11.19 -19.18
CA GLU A 43 -6.87 12.32 -20.06
C GLU A 43 -6.01 13.55 -19.73
N ASN A 44 -5.74 13.82 -18.44
CA ASN A 44 -5.22 15.12 -18.00
C ASN A 44 -3.76 15.10 -17.49
N VAL A 45 -3.22 13.94 -17.09
CA VAL A 45 -1.90 13.86 -16.43
C VAL A 45 -0.78 14.52 -17.24
N GLN A 46 -0.71 14.27 -18.54
CA GLN A 46 0.39 14.80 -19.36
C GLN A 46 0.33 16.33 -19.45
N VAL A 47 -0.87 16.91 -19.49
CA VAL A 47 -1.08 18.37 -19.54
C VAL A 47 -0.77 19.00 -18.17
N GLU A 48 -1.19 18.38 -17.08
CA GLU A 48 -1.03 18.92 -15.73
C GLU A 48 0.40 18.77 -15.17
N THR A 49 1.07 17.65 -15.46
CA THR A 49 2.37 17.31 -14.85
C THR A 49 3.55 17.40 -15.83
N GLY A 50 3.28 17.43 -17.15
CA GLY A 50 4.31 17.41 -18.18
C GLY A 50 5.01 16.06 -18.36
N ALA A 51 4.64 15.03 -17.59
CA ALA A 51 5.22 13.70 -17.68
C ALA A 51 4.33 12.74 -18.50
N ASN A 52 4.97 11.92 -19.33
CA ASN A 52 4.29 10.93 -20.16
C ASN A 52 3.89 9.66 -19.38
N ASN A 53 4.45 9.45 -18.18
CA ASN A 53 4.18 8.27 -17.38
C ASN A 53 3.12 8.57 -16.33
N VAL A 54 1.90 8.10 -16.60
CA VAL A 54 0.74 8.28 -15.72
C VAL A 54 0.98 7.75 -14.31
N VAL A 55 1.62 6.59 -14.16
CA VAL A 55 1.87 5.99 -12.85
C VAL A 55 2.82 6.86 -12.04
N THR A 56 3.91 7.35 -12.64
CA THR A 56 4.88 8.20 -11.97
C THR A 56 4.26 9.54 -11.55
N SER A 57 3.49 10.17 -12.44
CA SER A 57 2.77 11.41 -12.11
C SER A 57 1.78 11.23 -10.96
N ILE A 58 1.06 10.11 -10.92
CA ILE A 58 0.14 9.85 -9.81
C ILE A 58 0.91 9.74 -8.49
N VAL A 59 1.98 8.95 -8.41
CA VAL A 59 2.67 8.74 -7.14
C VAL A 59 3.53 9.93 -6.69
N PHE A 60 4.07 10.74 -7.61
CA PHE A 60 4.93 11.87 -7.26
C PHE A 60 4.25 13.24 -7.26
N ASP A 61 3.28 13.48 -8.15
CA ASP A 61 2.59 14.77 -8.23
C ASP A 61 1.24 14.73 -7.49
N TYR A 62 0.26 13.99 -7.99
CA TYR A 62 -1.10 13.97 -7.41
C TYR A 62 -1.13 13.41 -5.98
N ARG A 63 -0.39 12.32 -5.75
CA ARG A 63 -0.31 11.61 -4.46
C ARG A 63 1.10 11.67 -3.88
N GLY A 64 1.84 12.75 -4.16
CA GLY A 64 3.20 12.94 -3.65
C GLY A 64 3.30 12.88 -2.12
N PHE A 65 2.23 13.21 -1.40
CA PHE A 65 2.20 13.11 0.07
C PHE A 65 2.30 11.66 0.57
N ASP A 66 1.70 10.70 -0.13
CA ASP A 66 1.81 9.28 0.21
C ASP A 66 3.26 8.80 0.03
N THR A 67 3.91 9.17 -1.07
CA THR A 67 5.32 8.88 -1.36
C THR A 67 6.28 9.56 -0.38
N LEU A 68 5.98 10.80 0.04
CA LEU A 68 6.71 11.47 1.13
C LEU A 68 6.60 10.69 2.45
N GLY A 69 5.41 10.14 2.73
CA GLY A 69 5.17 9.22 3.84
C GLY A 69 6.02 7.95 3.74
N GLU A 70 6.04 7.29 2.58
CA GLU A 70 6.89 6.12 2.31
C GLU A 70 8.37 6.43 2.54
N ALA A 71 8.86 7.55 2.00
CA ALA A 71 10.24 8.00 2.20
C ALA A 71 10.55 8.25 3.69
N THR A 72 9.60 8.82 4.43
CA THR A 72 9.72 9.05 5.88
C THR A 72 9.78 7.74 6.66
N VAL A 73 8.96 6.74 6.31
CA VAL A 73 8.99 5.40 6.92
C VAL A 73 10.35 4.74 6.68
N LEU A 74 10.86 4.77 5.45
CA LEU A 74 12.18 4.20 5.14
C LEU A 74 13.30 4.94 5.87
N PHE A 75 13.26 6.27 5.87
CA PHE A 75 14.23 7.10 6.58
C PHE A 75 14.25 6.79 8.09
N THR A 76 13.08 6.75 8.72
CA THR A 76 12.97 6.45 10.16
C THR A 76 13.39 5.01 10.49
N ALA A 77 13.13 4.04 9.61
CA ALA A 77 13.62 2.68 9.77
C ALA A 77 15.15 2.62 9.76
N VAL A 78 15.80 3.28 8.79
CA VAL A 78 17.26 3.35 8.71
C VAL A 78 17.85 4.08 9.92
N VAL A 79 17.30 5.23 10.28
CA VAL A 79 17.74 5.99 11.47
C VAL A 79 17.58 5.17 12.74
N GLY A 80 16.47 4.43 12.89
CA GLY A 80 16.22 3.56 14.04
C GLY A 80 17.25 2.44 14.17
N ILE A 81 17.60 1.79 13.05
CA ILE A 81 18.65 0.76 13.02
C ILE A 81 20.01 1.38 13.39
N VAL A 82 20.38 2.50 12.77
CA VAL A 82 21.65 3.17 13.07
C VAL A 82 21.73 3.60 14.53
N ALA A 83 20.66 4.14 15.09
CA ALA A 83 20.59 4.54 16.50
C ALA A 83 20.76 3.35 17.44
N LEU A 84 20.11 2.21 17.15
CA LEU A 84 20.21 0.99 17.95
C LEU A 84 21.61 0.37 17.95
N PHE A 85 22.29 0.39 16.81
CA PHE A 85 23.60 -0.24 16.63
C PHE A 85 24.79 0.72 16.73
N ARG A 86 24.56 2.01 17.01
CA ARG A 86 25.63 3.00 17.18
C ARG A 86 26.51 2.59 18.36
N ARG A 87 27.82 2.47 18.15
CA ARG A 87 28.78 2.38 19.27
C ARG A 87 28.75 3.67 20.08
N VAL A 88 28.32 3.56 21.33
CA VAL A 88 28.59 4.60 22.32
C VAL A 88 30.00 4.33 22.85
N SER A 89 31.00 4.99 22.28
CA SER A 89 32.31 5.05 22.94
C SER A 89 32.11 5.80 24.25
N ARG A 90 32.44 5.16 25.36
CA ARG A 90 32.66 5.87 26.62
C ARG A 90 33.94 6.68 26.54
#